data_AF-A0A1H4F3S4-F1
#
_entry.id   AF-A0A1H4F3S4-F1
#
_cell.length_a   1.000
_cell.length_b   1.000
_cell.length_c   1.000
_cell.angle_alpha   90.00
_cell.angle_beta   90.00
_cell.angle_gamma   90.00
#
_symmetry.space_group_name_H-M   'P 1'
#
loop_
_entity.id
_entity.type
_entity.pdbx_description
1 polymer ?
#
loop_
_entity_poly.entity_id
_entity_poly.type
_entity_poly.pdbx_seq_one_letter_code
_entity_poly.pdbx_strand_id
1 'polypeptide(L)' 'MNITLSVDDTLVTEARRVATTMGKSLNQIIREYLEHLTRQQKTEADFDEFAALCGQGNSHGWRFNRDELHERT' A
#
# COMPACT_ATOMS: atom_id res chain seq x y z
N MET A 1 -17.11 2.83 5.23
CA MET A 1 -17.72 3.47 4.05
C MET A 1 -18.36 2.37 3.21
N ASN A 2 -19.55 2.62 2.66
CA ASN A 2 -20.26 1.66 1.81
C ASN A 2 -20.06 2.04 0.34
N ILE A 3 -19.79 1.06 -0.51
CA ILE A 3 -19.63 1.23 -1.95
C ILE A 3 -20.73 0.47 -2.68
N THR A 4 -21.33 1.10 -3.68
CA THR A 4 -22.29 0.44 -4.58
C THR A 4 -21.55 0.05 -5.84
N LEU A 5 -21.56 -1.24 -6.16
CA LEU A 5 -20.92 -1.79 -7.36
C LEU A 5 -22.01 -2.22 -8.34
N SER A 6 -21.94 -1.74 -9.59
CA SER A 6 -22.76 -2.27 -10.67
C SER A 6 -22.04 -3.49 -11.25
N VAL A 7 -22.64 -4.66 -11.12
CA VAL A 7 -22.06 -5.95 -11.48
C VAL A 7 -23.19 -6.92 -11.84
N ASP A 8 -22.91 -7.85 -12.74
CA ASP A 8 -23.86 -8.90 -13.13
C ASP A 8 -24.22 -9.83 -11.95
N ASP A 9 -25.50 -10.13 -11.79
CA ASP A 9 -26.01 -10.94 -10.66
C ASP A 9 -25.47 -12.37 -10.65
N THR A 10 -25.20 -12.96 -11.83
CA THR A 10 -24.62 -14.31 -11.92
C THR A 10 -23.18 -14.29 -11.41
N LEU A 11 -22.43 -13.23 -11.73
CA LEU A 11 -21.06 -13.04 -11.24
C LEU A 11 -21.04 -12.86 -9.72
N VAL A 12 -21.96 -12.09 -9.14
CA VAL A 12 -22.06 -11.93 -7.68
C VAL A 12 -22.34 -13.26 -6.99
N THR A 13 -23.19 -14.09 -7.59
CA THR A 13 -23.58 -15.40 -7.03
C THR A 13 -22.38 -16.35 -6.99
N GLU A 14 -21.65 -16.48 -8.10
CA GLU A 14 -20.45 -17.32 -8.17
C GLU A 14 -19.35 -16.79 -7.25
N ALA A 15 -19.13 -15.47 -7.22
CA ALA A 15 -18.14 -14.87 -6.33
C ALA A 15 -18.45 -15.13 -4.85
N ARG A 16 -19.72 -15.09 -4.43
CA ARG A 16 -20.14 -15.46 -3.07
C ARG A 16 -19.91 -16.94 -2.77
N ARG A 17 -20.16 -17.83 -3.73
CA ARG A 17 -19.91 -19.25 -3.59
C ARG A 17 -18.42 -19.50 -3.34
N VAL A 18 -17.56 -18.93 -4.17
CA VAL A 18 -16.10 -19.00 -4.02
C VAL A 18 -15.67 -18.42 -2.67
N ALA A 19 -16.15 -17.23 -2.30
CA ALA A 19 -15.81 -16.63 -1.01
C ALA A 19 -16.16 -17.54 0.18
N THR A 20 -17.32 -18.18 0.12
CA THR A 20 -17.79 -19.11 1.16
C THR A 20 -16.89 -20.34 1.27
N THR A 21 -16.41 -20.89 0.14
CA THR A 21 -15.42 -21.99 0.16
C THR A 21 -14.10 -21.59 0.82
N MET A 22 -13.75 -20.30 0.77
CA MET A 22 -12.59 -19.72 1.43
C MET A 22 -12.86 -19.31 2.89
N GLY A 23 -14.07 -19.52 3.42
CA GLY A 23 -14.48 -19.06 4.74
C GLY A 23 -14.59 -17.54 4.88
N LYS A 24 -14.75 -16.82 3.76
CA LYS A 24 -14.81 -15.35 3.70
C LYS A 24 -16.13 -14.86 3.11
N SER A 25 -16.47 -13.62 3.40
CA SER A 25 -17.54 -12.90 2.69
C SER A 25 -16.99 -12.22 1.44
N LEU A 26 -17.86 -12.00 0.44
CA LEU A 26 -17.50 -11.26 -0.77
C LEU A 26 -16.95 -9.86 -0.44
N ASN A 27 -17.55 -9.17 0.54
CA ASN A 27 -17.09 -7.86 0.97
C ASN A 27 -15.68 -7.89 1.61
N GLN A 28 -15.32 -8.98 2.30
CA GLN A 28 -13.94 -9.14 2.81
C GLN A 28 -12.95 -9.28 1.66
N ILE A 29 -13.25 -10.09 0.65
CA ILE A 29 -12.38 -10.25 -0.53
C ILE A 29 -12.21 -8.93 -1.27
N ILE A 30 -13.31 -8.20 -1.50
CA ILE A 30 -13.25 -6.87 -2.14
C ILE A 30 -12.37 -5.91 -1.33
N ARG A 31 -12.52 -5.89 0.00
CA ARG A 31 -11.69 -5.05 0.87
C ARG A 31 -10.21 -5.41 0.78
N GLU A 32 -9.87 -6.70 0.91
CA GLU A 32 -8.50 -7.19 0.83
C GLU A 32 -7.86 -6.84 -0.52
N TYR A 33 -8.62 -6.95 -1.62
CA TYR A 33 -8.16 -6.58 -2.94
C TYR A 33 -7.87 -5.08 -3.06
N LEU A 34 -8.76 -4.23 -2.56
CA LEU A 34 -8.54 -2.77 -2.55
C LEU A 34 -7.35 -2.37 -1.67
N GLU A 35 -7.17 -3.02 -0.51
CA GLU A 35 -6.00 -2.82 0.34
C GLU A 35 -4.70 -3.25 -0.36
N HIS A 36 -4.72 -4.37 -1.08
CA HIS A 36 -3.55 -4.82 -1.84
C HIS A 36 -3.18 -3.85 -2.96
N LEU A 37 -4.18 -3.41 -3.73
CA LEU A 37 -4.00 -2.48 -4.84
C LEU A 37 -3.40 -1.15 -4.38
N THR A 38 -3.91 -0.61 -3.27
CA THR A 38 -3.41 0.66 -2.69
C THR A 38 -2.02 0.52 -2.07
N ARG A 39 -1.69 -0.64 -1.47
CA ARG A 39 -0.33 -0.91 -0.98
C ARG A 39 0.68 -0.99 -2.12
N GLN A 40 0.35 -1.66 -3.22
CA GLN A 40 1.24 -1.75 -4.39
C GLN A 40 1.55 -0.35 -4.95
N GLN A 41 0.51 0.48 -5.12
CA GLN A 41 0.68 1.85 -5.59
C GLN A 41 1.56 2.68 -4.65
N LYS A 42 1.42 2.50 -3.33
CA LYS A 42 2.28 3.18 -2.36
C LYS A 42 3.74 2.74 -2.46
N THR A 43 4.01 1.44 -2.56
CA THR A 43 5.39 0.94 -2.70
C THR A 43 6.06 1.46 -3.97
N GLU A 44 5.33 1.53 -5.08
CA GLU A 44 5.85 2.06 -6.35
C GLU A 44 6.14 3.56 -6.24
N ALA A 45 5.23 4.34 -5.65
CA ALA A 45 5.44 5.76 -5.39
C ALA A 45 6.62 6.04 -4.43
N ASP A 46 6.74 5.27 -3.36
CA ASP A 46 7.86 5.38 -2.41
C ASP A 46 9.21 5.06 -3.11
N PHE A 47 9.22 4.11 -4.05
CA PHE A 47 10.40 3.78 -4.84
C PHE A 47 10.76 4.89 -5.85
N ASP A 48 9.77 5.46 -6.52
CA ASP A 48 9.98 6.58 -7.45
C ASP A 48 10.51 7.81 -6.72
N GLU A 49 9.98 8.13 -5.53
CA GLU A 49 10.49 9.20 -4.67
C GLU A 49 11.94 8.93 -4.26
N PHE A 50 12.23 7.70 -3.82
CA PHE A 50 13.60 7.31 -3.49
C PHE A 50 14.53 7.47 -4.70
N ALA A 51 14.14 7.00 -5.88
CA ALA A 51 14.93 7.11 -7.10
C ALA A 51 15.17 8.58 -7.52
N ALA A 52 14.17 9.44 -7.32
CA ALA A 52 14.29 10.87 -7.61
C ALA A 52 15.25 11.59 -6.65
N LEU A 53 15.22 11.25 -5.35
CA LEU A 53 16.03 11.92 -4.32
C LEU A 53 17.44 11.32 -4.19
N CYS A 54 17.63 10.07 -4.58
CA CYS A 54 18.92 9.39 -4.46
C CYS A 54 20.02 10.12 -5.24
N GLY A 55 21.18 10.31 -4.60
CA GLY A 55 22.33 10.97 -5.23
C GLY A 55 22.23 12.50 -5.33
N GLN A 56 21.11 13.11 -4.95
CA GLN A 56 20.97 14.57 -4.88
C GLN A 56 21.47 15.16 -3.55
N GLY A 57 21.83 14.32 -2.58
CA GLY A 57 22.32 14.74 -1.28
C GLY A 57 23.68 15.46 -1.37
N ASN A 58 23.78 16.61 -0.71
CA ASN A 58 25.04 17.34 -0.53
C ASN A 58 25.29 17.54 0.97
N SER A 59 26.27 16.83 1.52
CA SER A 59 26.61 16.95 2.95
C SER A 59 27.40 18.23 3.28
N HIS A 60 27.75 19.05 2.29
CA HIS A 60 28.61 20.22 2.47
C HIS A 60 29.93 19.91 3.20
N GLY A 61 30.45 18.69 3.04
CA GLY A 61 31.66 18.22 3.71
C GLY A 61 31.44 17.73 5.14
N TRP A 62 30.21 17.78 5.67
CA TRP A 62 29.86 17.14 6.93
C TRP A 62 30.05 15.63 6.83
N ARG A 63 30.64 15.06 7.89
CA ARG A 63 30.87 13.62 8.06
C ARG A 63 29.96 13.15 9.17
N PHE A 64 29.37 11.97 8.97
CA PHE A 64 28.48 11.37 9.95
C PHE A 64 29.16 11.28 11.33
N ASN A 65 28.58 11.97 12.30
CA ASN A 65 28.93 11.85 13.71
C ASN A 65 27.68 11.45 14.49
N ARG A 66 27.69 10.24 15.07
CA ARG A 66 26.57 9.69 15.81
C ARG A 66 26.28 10.49 17.08
N ASP A 67 27.31 11.01 17.74
CA ASP A 67 27.18 11.67 19.04
C ASP A 67 26.49 13.04 18.87
N GLU A 68 26.82 13.78 17.80
CA GLU A 68 26.13 15.02 17.38
C GLU A 68 24.62 14.80 17.13
N LEU A 69 24.23 13.62 16.64
CA LEU A 69 22.83 13.32 16.30
C LEU A 69 21.94 13.06 17.52
N HIS A 70 22.56 12.72 18.66
CA HIS A 70 21.88 12.37 19.91
C HIS A 70 21.96 13.47 20.98
N GLU A 71 22.73 14.54 20.74
CA GLU A 71 22.65 15.78 21.50
C GLU A 71 21.34 16.50 21.18
N ARG A 72 20.26 16.07 21.85
CA ARG A 72 19.02 16.84 21.91
C ARG A 72 19.27 18.05 22.82
N THR A 73 19.27 19.25 22.26
CA THR A 73 19.03 20.48 23.03
C THR A 73 17.57 20.58 23.42
#